data_AF-A0A1J0VY41-F1
#
_entry.id   AF-A0A1J0VY41-F1
#
_cell.length_a   1.000
_cell.length_b   1.000
_cell.length_c   1.000
_cell.angle_alpha   90.00
_cell.angle_beta   90.00
_cell.angle_gamma   90.00
#
_symmetry.space_group_name_H-M   'P 1'
#
loop_
_entity.id
_entity.type
_entity.pdbx_description
1 polymer ?
#
loop_
_entity_poly.entity_id
_entity_poly.type
_entity_poly.pdbx_seq_one_letter_code
_entity_poly.pdbx_strand_id
1 'polypeptide(L)'
;MPDRSGPILDIDDPQEITSAASVFTTAVHTATGSAAGSADTLRPQTKPASDLDRMMCDQLSWVRSTFEAAARSSAGRADDVVVDALFGTSALENTDVDNGSRTRYESI
;
A
#
# COMPACT_ATOMS: atom_id res chain seq x y z
N MET A 1 -18.98 3.44 -18.29
CA MET A 1 -18.23 2.36 -17.62
C MET A 1 -16.77 2.79 -17.61
N PRO A 2 -16.08 2.80 -16.45
CA PRO A 2 -14.64 3.00 -16.48
C PRO A 2 -14.01 1.79 -17.17
N ASP A 3 -13.13 2.07 -18.12
CA ASP A 3 -12.30 1.09 -18.81
C ASP A 3 -11.49 0.30 -17.75
N ARG A 4 -11.76 -1.00 -17.65
CA ARG A 4 -11.06 -1.93 -16.76
C ARG A 4 -9.80 -2.53 -17.42
N SER A 5 -9.39 -1.99 -18.56
CA SER A 5 -8.11 -2.32 -19.17
C SER A 5 -7.02 -1.59 -18.39
N GLY A 6 -6.67 -2.13 -17.21
CA GLY A 6 -5.39 -1.80 -16.60
C GLY A 6 -4.27 -2.06 -17.61
N PRO A 7 -3.15 -1.33 -17.54
CA PRO A 7 -2.04 -1.56 -18.45
C PRO A 7 -1.67 -3.04 -18.42
N ILE A 8 -1.60 -3.66 -19.59
CA ILE A 8 -0.99 -4.98 -19.72
C ILE A 8 0.46 -4.77 -19.31
N LEU A 9 0.86 -5.39 -18.19
CA LEU A 9 2.27 -5.47 -17.81
C LEU A 9 2.94 -6.35 -18.86
N ASP A 10 3.62 -5.71 -19.81
CA ASP A 10 4.82 -6.33 -20.39
C ASP A 10 5.82 -6.40 -19.23
N ILE A 11 6.49 -7.53 -19.05
CA ILE A 11 7.51 -7.69 -18.00
C ILE A 11 8.77 -8.03 -18.74
N ASP A 12 9.40 -7.00 -19.30
CA ASP A 12 10.67 -7.10 -20.00
C ASP A 12 11.78 -6.26 -19.32
N ASP A 13 11.42 -5.36 -18.41
CA ASP A 13 12.34 -4.57 -17.60
C ASP A 13 12.02 -4.70 -16.08
N PRO A 14 13.00 -4.98 -15.21
CA PRO A 14 12.83 -4.90 -13.76
C PRO A 14 12.18 -3.60 -13.25
N GLN A 15 12.36 -2.47 -13.95
CA GLN A 15 11.70 -1.20 -13.62
C GLN A 15 10.17 -1.26 -13.73
N GLU A 16 9.61 -2.13 -14.56
CA GLU A 16 8.17 -2.30 -14.71
C GLU A 16 7.54 -2.95 -13.47
N ILE A 17 8.28 -3.86 -12.82
CA ILE A 17 7.87 -4.51 -11.56
C ILE A 17 7.80 -3.48 -10.43
N THR A 18 8.85 -2.65 -10.27
CA THR A 18 8.87 -1.60 -9.24
C THR A 18 7.82 -0.51 -9.52
N SER A 19 7.57 -0.19 -10.79
CA SER A 19 6.54 0.74 -11.21
C SER A 19 5.13 0.23 -10.88
N ALA A 20 4.84 -1.04 -11.16
CA ALA A 20 3.56 -1.65 -10.81
C ALA A 20 3.33 -1.70 -9.29
N ALA A 21 4.36 -2.06 -8.51
CA ALA A 21 4.32 -2.02 -7.05
C ALA A 21 4.06 -0.60 -6.53
N SER A 22 4.66 0.42 -7.14
CA SER A 22 4.45 1.83 -6.80
C SER A 22 3.03 2.31 -7.10
N VAL A 23 2.46 1.90 -8.24
CA VAL A 23 1.07 2.21 -8.61
C VAL A 23 0.09 1.58 -7.61
N PHE A 24 0.27 0.30 -7.30
CA PHE A 24 -0.55 -0.38 -6.28
C PHE A 24 -0.47 0.34 -4.93
N THR A 25 0.73 0.71 -4.51
CA THR A 25 0.97 1.37 -3.21
C THR A 25 0.34 2.74 -3.14
N THR A 26 0.44 3.51 -4.22
CA THR A 26 -0.25 4.80 -4.36
C THR A 26 -1.77 4.65 -4.25
N ALA A 27 -2.33 3.61 -4.87
CA ALA A 27 -3.77 3.34 -4.80
C ALA A 27 -4.20 2.97 -3.37
N VAL A 28 -3.42 2.15 -2.66
CA VAL A 28 -3.69 1.80 -1.27
C VAL A 28 -3.62 3.05 -0.39
N HIS A 29 -2.57 3.86 -0.49
CA HIS A 29 -2.43 5.11 0.28
C HIS A 29 -3.58 6.08 0.05
N THR A 30 -4.03 6.20 -1.21
CA THR A 30 -5.19 7.03 -1.56
C THR A 30 -6.47 6.53 -0.89
N ALA A 31 -6.70 5.21 -0.92
CA ALA A 31 -7.86 4.59 -0.29
C ALA A 31 -7.81 4.72 1.24
N THR A 32 -6.65 4.47 1.87
CA THR A 32 -6.47 4.60 3.32
C THR A 32 -6.56 6.05 3.79
N GLY A 33 -6.07 7.01 3.00
CA GLY A 33 -6.23 8.44 3.25
C GLY A 33 -7.69 8.86 3.22
N SER A 34 -8.45 8.38 2.23
CA SER A 34 -9.90 8.63 2.13
C SER A 34 -10.68 8.01 3.29
N ALA A 35 -10.31 6.79 3.70
CA ALA A 35 -10.89 6.11 4.85
C ALA A 35 -10.59 6.85 6.17
N ALA A 36 -9.36 7.32 6.36
CA ALA A 36 -8.96 8.13 7.51
C ALA A 36 -9.75 9.45 7.58
N GLY A 37 -9.88 10.16 6.45
CA GLY A 37 -10.69 11.37 6.35
C GLY A 37 -12.16 11.12 6.71
N SER A 38 -12.72 9.99 6.28
CA SER A 38 -14.09 9.59 6.63
C SER A 38 -14.22 9.29 8.13
N ALA A 39 -13.26 8.57 8.71
CA ALA A 39 -13.23 8.26 10.14
C ALA A 39 -13.09 9.54 11.00
N ASP A 40 -12.39 10.57 10.51
CA ASP A 40 -12.26 11.85 11.20
C ASP A 40 -13.59 12.62 11.29
N THR A 41 -14.54 12.36 10.40
CA THR A 41 -15.89 12.93 10.48
C THR A 41 -16.75 12.31 11.60
N LEU A 42 -16.36 11.14 12.11
CA LEU A 42 -17.04 10.42 13.19
C LEU A 42 -16.67 10.99 14.56
N ARG A 43 -16.95 12.29 14.76
CA ARG A 43 -16.69 13.01 16.02
C ARG A 43 -18.00 13.55 16.59
N PRO A 44 -18.28 13.34 17.89
CA PRO A 44 -19.40 13.99 18.55
C PRO A 44 -19.26 15.52 18.45
N GLN A 45 -20.30 16.21 18.01
CA GLN A 45 -20.31 17.68 17.92
C GLN A 45 -20.70 18.34 19.24
N THR A 46 -21.28 17.58 20.16
CA THR A 46 -21.81 18.07 21.43
C THR A 46 -21.26 17.23 22.59
N LYS A 47 -21.18 17.86 23.76
CA LYS A 47 -20.81 17.16 24.99
C LYS A 47 -21.95 16.20 25.38
N PRO A 48 -21.65 14.94 25.76
CA PRO A 48 -22.67 14.01 26.23
C PRO A 48 -23.42 14.58 27.44
N ALA A 49 -24.75 14.55 27.38
CA ALA A 49 -25.63 15.10 28.42
C ALA A 49 -26.11 14.02 29.41
N SER A 50 -26.04 12.76 29.00
CA SER A 50 -26.44 11.58 29.78
C SER A 50 -25.36 10.48 29.76
N ASP A 51 -25.52 9.46 30.61
CA ASP A 51 -24.65 8.29 30.59
C ASP A 51 -24.79 7.49 29.29
N LEU A 52 -25.99 7.42 28.70
CA LEU A 52 -26.20 6.81 27.39
C LEU A 52 -25.42 7.54 26.30
N ASP A 53 -25.46 8.89 26.30
CA ASP A 53 -24.70 9.69 25.33
C ASP A 53 -23.20 9.44 25.47
N ARG A 54 -22.71 9.26 26.70
CA ARG A 54 -21.30 8.94 26.96
C ARG A 54 -20.93 7.59 26.38
N MET A 55 -21.73 6.56 26.64
CA MET A 55 -21.51 5.22 26.06
C MET A 55 -21.53 5.24 24.53
N MET A 56 -22.43 6.02 23.91
CA MET A 56 -22.47 6.18 22.46
C MET A 56 -21.22 6.91 21.92
N CYS A 57 -20.72 7.94 22.63
CA CYS A 57 -19.46 8.61 22.29
C CYS A 57 -18.26 7.65 22.39
N ASP A 58 -18.21 6.83 23.44
CA ASP A 58 -17.16 5.84 23.64
C ASP A 58 -17.19 4.79 22.51
N GLN A 59 -18.39 4.31 22.15
CA GLN A 59 -18.57 3.38 21.03
C GLN A 59 -18.11 4.00 19.71
N LEU A 60 -18.45 5.27 19.44
CA LEU A 60 -18.00 5.98 18.24
C LEU A 60 -16.47 6.16 18.23
N SER A 61 -15.87 6.45 19.38
CA SER A 61 -14.42 6.53 19.53
C SER A 61 -13.74 5.19 19.23
N TRP A 62 -14.29 4.09 19.74
CA TRP A 62 -13.81 2.75 19.43
C TRP A 62 -13.88 2.44 17.92
N VAL A 63 -15.02 2.73 17.28
CA VAL A 63 -15.19 2.54 15.82
C VAL A 63 -14.12 3.31 15.05
N ARG A 64 -13.93 4.59 15.38
CA ARG A 64 -12.92 5.44 14.74
C ARG A 64 -11.51 4.87 14.90
N SER A 65 -11.13 4.48 16.12
CA SER A 65 -9.80 3.91 16.39
C SER A 65 -9.53 2.63 15.60
N THR A 66 -10.58 1.81 15.42
CA THR A 66 -10.51 0.57 14.65
C THR A 66 -10.26 0.85 13.17
N PHE A 67 -10.97 1.83 12.59
CA PHE A 67 -10.74 2.26 11.21
C PHE A 67 -9.34 2.83 10.99
N GLU A 68 -8.86 3.68 11.91
CA GLU A 68 -7.51 4.25 11.84
C GLU A 68 -6.43 3.15 11.93
N ALA A 69 -6.63 2.14 12.78
CA ALA A 69 -5.72 0.99 12.90
C ALA A 69 -5.68 0.16 11.60
N ALA A 70 -6.84 -0.14 11.02
CA ALA A 70 -6.94 -0.88 9.76
C ALA A 70 -6.29 -0.12 8.60
N ALA A 71 -6.55 1.19 8.48
CA ALA A 71 -5.94 2.03 7.45
C ALA A 71 -4.41 2.04 7.53
N ARG A 72 -3.87 2.20 8.75
CA ARG A 72 -2.42 2.15 8.98
C ARG A 72 -1.81 0.80 8.64
N SER A 73 -2.47 -0.30 9.01
CA SER A 73 -1.99 -1.64 8.67
C SER A 73 -1.96 -1.88 7.16
N SER A 74 -2.98 -1.42 6.43
CA SER A 74 -3.03 -1.56 4.98
C SER A 74 -1.95 -0.72 4.28
N ALA A 75 -1.74 0.51 4.74
CA ALA A 75 -0.68 1.39 4.22
C ALA A 75 0.71 0.76 4.42
N GLY A 76 1.00 0.27 5.63
CA GLY A 76 2.30 -0.39 5.92
C GLY A 76 2.55 -1.61 5.04
N ARG A 77 1.54 -2.45 4.82
CA ARG A 77 1.66 -3.60 3.89
C ARG A 77 1.88 -3.18 2.44
N ALA A 78 1.34 -2.05 2.03
CA ALA A 78 1.60 -1.53 0.69
C ALA A 78 3.04 -1.03 0.56
N ASP A 79 3.57 -0.35 1.58
CA ASP A 79 4.98 0.04 1.62
C ASP A 79 5.90 -1.19 1.54
N ASP A 80 5.59 -2.27 2.28
CA ASP A 80 6.33 -3.53 2.22
C ASP A 80 6.37 -4.11 0.80
N VAL A 81 5.27 -4.03 0.02
CA VAL A 81 5.23 -4.50 -1.38
C VAL A 81 6.23 -3.76 -2.27
N VAL A 82 6.40 -2.46 -2.09
CA VAL A 82 7.40 -1.68 -2.86
C VAL A 82 8.81 -2.09 -2.47
N VAL A 83 9.06 -2.27 -1.17
CA VAL A 83 10.36 -2.68 -0.65
C VAL A 83 10.73 -4.08 -1.18
N ASP A 84 9.81 -5.04 -1.11
CA ASP A 84 10.00 -6.39 -1.61
C ASP A 84 10.22 -6.41 -3.12
N ALA A 85 9.46 -5.58 -3.88
CA ALA A 85 9.66 -5.45 -5.32
C ALA A 85 11.07 -4.91 -5.65
N LEU A 86 11.53 -3.88 -4.94
CA LEU A 86 12.87 -3.31 -5.11
C LEU A 86 13.97 -4.35 -4.82
N PHE A 87 13.86 -5.08 -3.71
CA PHE A 87 14.82 -6.14 -3.39
C PHE A 87 14.80 -7.27 -4.43
N GLY A 88 13.61 -7.67 -4.89
CA GLY A 88 13.45 -8.68 -5.93
C GLY A 88 14.10 -8.26 -7.24
N THR A 89 13.88 -7.02 -7.69
CA THR A 89 14.44 -6.51 -8.94
C THR A 89 15.96 -6.36 -8.88
N SER A 90 16.51 -5.88 -7.77
CA SER A 90 17.96 -5.82 -7.59
C SER A 90 18.60 -7.22 -7.58
N ALA A 91 17.92 -8.25 -7.08
CA ALA A 91 18.41 -9.63 -7.15
C ALA A 91 18.42 -10.17 -8.59
N LEU A 92 17.42 -9.81 -9.42
CA LEU A 92 17.37 -10.17 -10.83
C LEU A 92 18.50 -9.50 -11.63
N GLU A 93 18.73 -8.21 -11.42
CA GLU A 93 19.83 -7.46 -12.06
C GLU A 93 21.20 -8.05 -11.72
N ASN A 94 21.44 -8.38 -10.45
CA ASN A 94 22.69 -9.02 -10.03
C ASN A 94 22.89 -10.39 -10.69
N THR A 95 21.81 -11.17 -10.83
CA THR A 95 21.87 -12.47 -11.51
C THR A 95 22.22 -12.32 -13.00
N ASP A 96 21.68 -11.30 -13.66
CA ASP A 96 22.01 -11.01 -15.06
C ASP A 96 23.49 -10.64 -15.23
N VAL A 97 24.02 -9.77 -14.35
CA VAL A 97 25.45 -9.40 -14.34
C VAL A 97 26.36 -10.61 -14.12
N ASP A 98 26.00 -11.52 -13.20
CA ASP A 98 26.76 -12.73 -12.92
C ASP A 98 26.77 -13.70 -14.11
N ASN A 99 25.62 -13.90 -14.75
CA ASN A 99 25.51 -14.73 -15.96
C ASN A 99 26.25 -14.14 -17.16
N GLY A 100 26.18 -12.82 -17.36
CA GLY A 100 26.94 -12.11 -18.39
C GLY A 100 28.45 -12.23 -18.16
N SER A 101 28.88 -12.19 -16.90
CA SER A 101 30.27 -12.38 -16.51
C SER A 101 30.76 -13.81 -16.79
N ARG A 102 29.98 -14.84 -16.43
CA ARG A 102 30.30 -16.25 -16.75
C ARG A 102 30.43 -16.50 -18.25
N THR A 103 29.49 -16.01 -19.04
CA THR A 103 29.49 -16.21 -20.51
C THR A 103 30.74 -15.62 -21.16
N ARG A 104 31.22 -14.48 -20.66
CA ARG A 104 32.49 -13.88 -21.13
C ARG A 104 33.70 -14.74 -20.81
N TYR A 105 33.77 -15.35 -19.62
CA TYR A 105 34.91 -16.21 -19.26
C TYR A 105 34.94 -17.52 -20.05
N GLU A 106 33.79 -18.08 -20.41
CA GLU A 106 33.71 -19.32 -21.21
C GLU A 106 33.99 -19.10 -22.71
N SER A 107 34.12 -17.86 -23.16
CA SER A 107 34.36 -17.48 -24.56
C SER A 107 35.80 -17.05 -24.88
N ILE A 108 36.74 -17.21 -23.93
CA ILE A 108 38.19 -16.89 -24.06
C ILE A 108 39.00 -18.18 -23.97
#